data_AF-A0A1H9TAV8-F1
#
_entry.id   AF-A0A1H9TAV8-F1
#
_cell.length_a   1.000
_cell.length_b   1.000
_cell.length_c   1.000
_cell.angle_alpha   90.00
_cell.angle_beta   90.00
_cell.angle_gamma   90.00
#
_symmetry.space_group_name_H-M   'P 1'
#
loop_
_entity.id
_entity.type
_entity.pdbx_description
1 polymer ?
#
loop_
_entity_poly.entity_id
_entity_poly.type
_entity_poly.pdbx_seq_one_letter_code
_entity_poly.pdbx_strand_id
1 'polypeptide(L)'
;MFTMTRPQAVTFTLPSYKADSVRITASDSVRITATDSVRITMTDSVRITAADSVRITMDDSVRITARDSVRITCADSVRITAREDSVRITAQQDSVRITAREDSVRITAHDDSVRITMDDSVRITAHDDSVRITMDDSVRITAHDDSVRITMDDSVRITAHDDSVRITMDDSVRITAHDDSVRITARKDDFSLAA
;
A
#
# COMPACT_ATOMS: atom_id res chain seq x y z
N MET A 1 -0.17 -15.49 -25.25
CA MET A 1 0.87 -15.89 -24.29
C MET A 1 2.21 -15.49 -24.89
N PHE A 2 2.81 -14.40 -24.42
CA PHE A 2 4.14 -13.95 -24.89
C PHE A 2 5.17 -14.43 -23.86
N THR A 3 6.20 -15.17 -24.29
CA THR A 3 7.34 -15.61 -23.45
C THR A 3 8.64 -15.26 -24.18
N MET A 4 9.55 -14.51 -23.57
CA MET A 4 10.90 -14.25 -24.08
C MET A 4 11.91 -14.15 -22.93
N THR A 5 13.09 -14.72 -23.13
CA THR A 5 14.17 -14.95 -22.15
C THR A 5 15.41 -14.11 -22.48
N ARG A 6 15.30 -12.77 -22.53
CA ARG A 6 16.45 -11.88 -22.76
C ARG A 6 16.44 -10.66 -21.84
N PRO A 7 17.59 -10.28 -21.27
CA PRO A 7 17.73 -9.15 -20.36
C PRO A 7 17.79 -7.85 -21.16
N GLN A 8 16.63 -7.34 -21.56
CA GLN A 8 16.44 -5.95 -21.93
C GLN A 8 15.14 -5.52 -21.30
N ALA A 9 15.08 -4.30 -20.75
CA ALA A 9 13.84 -3.72 -20.25
C ALA A 9 12.79 -3.72 -21.38
N VAL A 10 11.94 -4.75 -21.41
CA VAL A 10 10.98 -4.93 -22.50
C VAL A 10 9.85 -3.95 -22.26
N THR A 11 9.55 -3.13 -23.26
CA THR A 11 8.39 -2.24 -23.21
C THR A 11 7.22 -2.91 -23.93
N PHE A 12 6.18 -3.26 -23.19
CA PHE A 12 4.90 -3.69 -23.76
C PHE A 12 3.93 -2.51 -23.78
N THR A 13 3.51 -2.12 -24.97
CA THR A 13 2.34 -1.26 -25.16
C THR A 13 1.22 -2.16 -25.66
N LEU A 14 0.25 -2.45 -24.79
CA LEU A 14 -0.88 -3.30 -25.15
C LEU A 14 -1.90 -2.46 -25.91
N PRO A 15 -2.32 -2.87 -27.12
CA PRO A 15 -3.40 -2.22 -27.84
C PRO A 15 -4.69 -2.29 -27.02
N SER A 16 -5.51 -1.24 -27.09
CA SER A 16 -6.87 -1.24 -26.53
C SER A 16 -7.71 -2.23 -27.33
N TYR A 17 -8.01 -3.38 -26.74
CA TYR A 17 -8.91 -4.38 -27.31
C TYR A 17 -10.18 -4.38 -26.47
N LYS A 18 -11.33 -4.27 -27.13
CA LYS A 18 -12.64 -3.97 -26.52
C LYS A 18 -13.15 -4.90 -25.40
N ALA A 19 -12.43 -5.95 -24.99
CA ALA A 19 -12.97 -6.89 -24.00
C ALA A 19 -11.97 -7.83 -23.29
N ASP A 20 -10.64 -7.69 -23.42
CA ASP A 20 -9.75 -8.77 -22.98
C ASP A 20 -8.78 -8.33 -21.88
N SER A 21 -8.93 -8.96 -20.70
CA SER A 21 -7.91 -8.93 -19.65
C SER A 21 -6.60 -9.52 -20.17
N VAL A 22 -5.48 -8.80 -20.01
CA VAL A 22 -4.18 -9.27 -20.50
C VAL A 22 -3.40 -9.98 -19.41
N ARG A 23 -2.89 -11.18 -19.71
CA ARG A 23 -1.98 -11.92 -18.82
C ARG A 23 -0.55 -11.86 -19.34
N ILE A 24 0.37 -11.40 -18.49
CA ILE A 24 1.80 -11.30 -18.78
C ILE A 24 2.58 -12.16 -17.77
N THR A 25 3.55 -12.91 -18.27
CA THR A 25 4.53 -13.63 -17.47
C THR A 25 5.92 -13.38 -18.03
N ALA A 26 6.84 -12.89 -17.20
CA ALA A 26 8.23 -12.66 -17.57
C ALA A 26 9.14 -12.88 -16.36
N SER A 27 10.43 -13.11 -16.62
CA SER A 27 11.43 -13.31 -15.57
C SER A 27 12.41 -12.16 -15.44
N ASP A 28 12.42 -11.25 -16.43
CA ASP A 28 13.28 -10.07 -16.49
C ASP A 28 12.44 -8.80 -16.24
N SER A 29 13.12 -7.69 -16.00
CA SER A 29 12.51 -6.39 -15.79
C SER A 29 11.63 -5.94 -16.96
N VAL A 30 10.40 -5.48 -16.68
CA VAL A 30 9.43 -5.09 -17.72
C VAL A 30 8.79 -3.72 -17.47
N ARG A 31 8.55 -2.98 -18.56
CA ARG A 31 7.67 -1.81 -18.58
C ARG A 31 6.37 -2.11 -19.33
N ILE A 32 5.23 -1.86 -18.71
CA ILE A 32 3.90 -2.15 -19.27
C ILE A 32 3.07 -0.87 -19.31
N THR A 33 2.45 -0.62 -20.46
CA THR A 33 1.36 0.36 -20.60
C THR A 33 0.11 -0.37 -21.08
N ALA A 34 -0.98 -0.26 -20.31
CA ALA A 34 -2.24 -0.91 -20.61
C ALA A 34 -3.42 0.03 -20.36
N THR A 35 -4.44 -0.06 -21.21
CA THR A 35 -5.72 0.63 -21.01
C THR A 35 -6.78 -0.22 -20.33
N ASP A 36 -6.61 -1.53 -20.38
CA ASP A 36 -7.54 -2.54 -19.89
C ASP A 36 -6.90 -3.32 -18.74
N SER A 37 -7.72 -4.10 -18.05
CA SER A 37 -7.30 -4.90 -16.90
C SER A 37 -6.10 -5.82 -17.19
N VAL A 38 -5.10 -5.82 -16.30
CA VAL A 38 -3.86 -6.61 -16.48
C VAL A 38 -3.60 -7.53 -15.30
N ARG A 39 -3.21 -8.77 -15.60
CA ARG A 39 -2.66 -9.73 -14.64
C ARG A 39 -1.21 -10.03 -14.96
N ILE A 40 -0.34 -9.80 -13.99
CA ILE A 40 1.12 -9.92 -14.16
C ILE A 40 1.67 -10.91 -13.13
N THR A 41 2.55 -11.79 -13.60
CA THR A 41 3.35 -12.67 -12.74
C THR A 41 4.81 -12.57 -13.16
N MET A 42 5.67 -12.05 -12.28
CA MET A 42 7.09 -11.80 -12.62
C MET A 42 8.01 -12.07 -11.43
N THR A 43 9.29 -12.28 -11.69
CA THR A 43 10.31 -12.49 -10.64
C THR A 43 11.22 -11.27 -10.44
N ASP A 44 11.28 -10.38 -11.42
CA ASP A 44 12.13 -9.18 -11.43
C ASP A 44 11.26 -7.92 -11.49
N SER A 45 11.91 -6.76 -11.43
CA SER A 45 11.30 -5.45 -11.30
C SER A 45 10.30 -5.10 -12.40
N VAL A 46 9.17 -4.47 -12.04
CA VAL A 46 8.15 -4.05 -13.03
C VAL A 46 7.73 -2.59 -12.86
N ARG A 47 7.58 -1.89 -14.00
CA ARG A 47 6.97 -0.56 -14.06
C ARG A 47 5.69 -0.59 -14.89
N ILE A 48 4.57 -0.24 -14.29
CA ILE A 48 3.25 -0.30 -14.94
C ILE A 48 2.59 1.07 -14.95
N THR A 49 2.00 1.41 -16.10
CA THR A 49 0.99 2.44 -16.23
C THR A 49 -0.29 1.78 -16.73
N ALA A 50 -1.34 1.76 -15.91
CA ALA A 50 -2.64 1.18 -16.25
C ALA A 50 -3.77 2.19 -16.06
N ALA A 51 -4.78 2.15 -16.92
CA ALA A 51 -6.00 2.92 -16.73
C ALA A 51 -7.09 2.16 -15.97
N ASP A 52 -6.95 0.84 -15.87
CA ASP A 52 -7.96 -0.09 -15.38
C ASP A 52 -7.32 -1.04 -14.36
N SER A 53 -8.10 -1.97 -13.82
CA SER A 53 -7.67 -2.87 -12.74
C SER A 53 -6.34 -3.61 -12.98
N VAL A 54 -5.43 -3.57 -11.99
CA VAL A 54 -4.12 -4.25 -12.06
C VAL A 54 -4.01 -5.32 -10.97
N ARG A 55 -3.64 -6.54 -11.36
CA ARG A 55 -3.28 -7.61 -10.43
C ARG A 55 -1.86 -8.11 -10.66
N ILE A 56 -1.02 -8.05 -9.62
CA ILE A 56 0.39 -8.45 -9.70
C ILE A 56 0.71 -9.49 -8.64
N THR A 57 1.55 -10.43 -9.01
CA THR A 57 2.25 -11.34 -8.09
C THR A 57 3.70 -11.39 -8.51
N MET A 58 4.61 -10.97 -7.64
CA MET A 58 6.04 -10.96 -7.94
C MET A 58 6.94 -11.06 -6.70
N ASP A 59 8.22 -11.33 -6.93
CA ASP A 59 9.22 -11.48 -5.88
C ASP A 59 10.04 -10.19 -5.65
N ASP A 60 10.27 -9.38 -6.69
CA ASP A 60 11.09 -8.16 -6.63
C ASP A 60 10.24 -6.87 -6.63
N SER A 61 10.87 -5.72 -6.82
CA SER A 61 10.31 -4.37 -6.75
C SER A 61 9.27 -3.99 -7.82
N VAL A 62 8.17 -3.36 -7.40
CA VAL A 62 7.09 -2.90 -8.29
C VAL A 62 6.84 -1.40 -8.21
N ARG A 63 6.68 -0.76 -9.38
CA ARG A 63 6.22 0.62 -9.49
C ARG A 63 4.99 0.74 -10.37
N ILE A 64 3.88 1.21 -9.80
CA ILE A 64 2.60 1.33 -10.49
C ILE A 64 2.10 2.76 -10.50
N THR A 65 1.61 3.18 -11.65
CA THR A 65 0.65 4.26 -11.79
C THR A 65 -0.65 3.66 -12.31
N ALA A 66 -1.70 3.66 -11.51
CA ALA A 66 -3.02 3.15 -11.89
C ALA A 66 -4.08 4.24 -11.73
N ARG A 67 -5.20 4.11 -12.46
CA ARG A 67 -6.40 4.89 -12.17
C ARG A 67 -7.34 4.11 -11.27
N ASP A 68 -7.76 2.92 -11.70
CA ASP A 68 -8.63 1.99 -10.95
C ASP A 68 -7.81 1.09 -9.99
N SER A 69 -8.52 0.13 -9.40
CA SER A 69 -8.16 -0.89 -8.43
C SER A 69 -6.82 -1.58 -8.68
N VAL A 70 -6.02 -1.67 -7.61
CA VAL A 70 -4.71 -2.31 -7.64
C VAL A 70 -4.64 -3.41 -6.59
N ARG A 71 -4.27 -4.62 -7.00
CA ARG A 71 -3.98 -5.73 -6.10
C ARG A 71 -2.56 -6.27 -6.32
N ILE A 72 -1.73 -6.20 -5.28
CA ILE A 72 -0.33 -6.62 -5.34
C ILE A 72 -0.05 -7.66 -4.27
N THR A 73 0.72 -8.67 -4.67
CA THR A 73 1.48 -9.53 -3.77
C THR A 73 2.95 -9.44 -4.20
N CYS A 74 3.80 -8.98 -3.30
CA CYS A 74 5.21 -8.66 -3.54
C CYS A 74 6.07 -9.17 -2.37
N ALA A 75 7.30 -9.60 -2.60
CA ALA A 75 8.26 -9.97 -1.55
C ALA A 75 9.40 -8.94 -1.37
N ASP A 76 9.25 -7.77 -1.97
CA ASP A 76 10.22 -6.68 -1.90
C ASP A 76 9.45 -5.33 -2.02
N SER A 77 10.10 -4.29 -2.51
CA SER A 77 9.60 -2.92 -2.49
C SER A 77 8.39 -2.66 -3.41
N VAL A 78 7.35 -2.02 -2.86
CA VAL A 78 6.13 -1.60 -3.57
C VAL A 78 6.01 -0.09 -3.60
N ARG A 79 5.90 0.51 -4.79
CA ARG A 79 5.58 1.92 -4.96
C ARG A 79 4.36 2.14 -5.84
N ILE A 80 3.32 2.72 -5.26
CA ILE A 80 2.04 2.95 -5.96
C ILE A 80 1.72 4.44 -6.00
N THR A 81 1.24 4.88 -7.16
CA THR A 81 0.49 6.11 -7.34
C THR A 81 -0.88 5.75 -7.94
N ALA A 82 -1.92 5.80 -7.12
CA ALA A 82 -3.30 5.51 -7.51
C ALA A 82 -4.17 6.78 -7.43
N ARG A 83 -5.36 6.74 -8.02
CA ARG A 83 -6.28 7.89 -8.03
C ARG A 83 -7.74 7.53 -7.79
N GLU A 84 -8.18 6.32 -8.10
CA GLU A 84 -9.58 5.91 -8.04
C GLU A 84 -9.72 4.43 -7.58
N ASP A 85 -10.76 4.17 -6.78
CA ASP A 85 -11.23 2.89 -6.24
C ASP A 85 -10.55 2.34 -4.98
N SER A 86 -9.62 1.40 -5.14
CA SER A 86 -9.11 0.61 -4.02
C SER A 86 -7.73 0.01 -4.25
N VAL A 87 -6.91 0.02 -3.20
CA VAL A 87 -5.57 -0.57 -3.25
C VAL A 87 -5.45 -1.64 -2.19
N ARG A 88 -5.11 -2.87 -2.62
CA ARG A 88 -4.80 -3.98 -1.72
C ARG A 88 -3.39 -4.48 -1.93
N ILE A 89 -2.58 -4.40 -0.88
CA ILE A 89 -1.18 -4.82 -0.91
C ILE A 89 -0.95 -5.88 0.14
N THR A 90 -0.24 -6.92 -0.27
CA THR A 90 0.47 -7.81 0.64
C THR A 90 1.93 -7.73 0.23
N ALA A 91 2.74 -7.12 1.08
CA ALA A 91 4.18 -7.07 0.93
C ALA A 91 4.80 -7.89 2.05
N GLN A 92 5.98 -8.45 1.78
CA GLN A 92 6.84 -9.04 2.78
C GLN A 92 8.21 -8.47 2.47
N GLN A 93 8.85 -7.83 3.44
CA GLN A 93 10.20 -7.30 3.36
C GLN A 93 10.34 -6.05 2.48
N ASP A 94 11.11 -5.09 3.03
CA ASP A 94 11.71 -3.94 2.36
C ASP A 94 10.93 -2.62 2.50
N SER A 95 10.07 -2.22 1.55
CA SER A 95 9.32 -0.97 1.70
C SER A 95 8.02 -0.87 0.91
N VAL A 96 6.99 -0.29 1.53
CA VAL A 96 5.71 0.01 0.88
C VAL A 96 5.50 1.52 0.87
N ARG A 97 5.46 2.13 -0.31
CA ARG A 97 5.14 3.56 -0.47
C ARG A 97 3.92 3.78 -1.34
N ILE A 98 2.89 4.38 -0.75
CA ILE A 98 1.62 4.67 -1.43
C ILE A 98 1.36 6.16 -1.45
N THR A 99 0.94 6.64 -2.62
CA THR A 99 0.32 7.96 -2.77
C THR A 99 -0.98 7.77 -3.54
N ALA A 100 -2.11 8.01 -2.89
CA ALA A 100 -3.44 7.80 -3.45
C ALA A 100 -4.34 9.01 -3.18
N ARG A 101 -5.42 9.16 -3.93
CA ARG A 101 -6.47 10.15 -3.68
C ARG A 101 -7.79 9.42 -3.81
N GLU A 102 -8.73 9.68 -2.90
CA GLU A 102 -10.11 9.14 -2.98
C GLU A 102 -10.21 7.59 -2.97
N ASP A 103 -9.24 6.90 -2.36
CA ASP A 103 -9.13 5.44 -2.39
C ASP A 103 -9.19 4.82 -0.99
N SER A 104 -9.84 3.67 -0.89
CA SER A 104 -9.66 2.80 0.28
C SER A 104 -8.41 1.94 0.12
N VAL A 105 -7.52 1.96 1.13
CA VAL A 105 -6.25 1.23 1.08
C VAL A 105 -6.20 0.17 2.17
N ARG A 106 -5.92 -1.07 1.77
CA ARG A 106 -5.66 -2.19 2.68
C ARG A 106 -4.25 -2.74 2.50
N ILE A 107 -3.47 -2.75 3.57
CA ILE A 107 -2.10 -3.24 3.57
C ILE A 107 -1.94 -4.35 4.61
N THR A 108 -1.22 -5.38 4.20
CA THR A 108 -0.58 -6.33 5.11
C THR A 108 0.91 -6.29 4.79
N ALA A 109 1.71 -5.92 5.76
CA ALA A 109 3.16 -5.73 5.67
C ALA A 109 3.84 -6.51 6.81
N HIS A 110 5.09 -6.91 6.58
CA HIS A 110 5.92 -7.65 7.52
C HIS A 110 7.39 -7.32 7.23
N ASP A 111 8.15 -6.90 8.24
CA ASP A 111 9.56 -6.49 8.11
C ASP A 111 9.79 -5.34 7.09
N ASP A 112 8.88 -4.36 7.09
CA ASP A 112 8.72 -3.32 6.07
C ASP A 112 8.82 -1.89 6.63
N SER A 113 9.27 -0.98 5.77
CA SER A 113 8.99 0.45 5.94
C SER A 113 7.74 0.87 5.17
N VAL A 114 6.63 1.13 5.87
CA VAL A 114 5.35 1.53 5.27
C VAL A 114 5.17 3.04 5.33
N ARG A 115 5.05 3.71 4.18
CA ARG A 115 4.74 5.14 4.08
C ARG A 115 3.53 5.40 3.20
N ILE A 116 2.51 6.02 3.78
CA ILE A 116 1.23 6.30 3.12
C ILE A 116 0.96 7.80 3.12
N THR A 117 0.49 8.30 1.98
CA THR A 117 -0.07 9.65 1.85
C THR A 117 -1.34 9.59 1.00
N MET A 118 -2.49 9.89 1.58
CA MET A 118 -3.79 9.79 0.90
C MET A 118 -4.88 10.57 1.62
N ASP A 119 -6.07 10.68 1.02
CA ASP A 119 -7.12 11.57 1.52
C ASP A 119 -8.28 10.79 2.18
N ASP A 120 -8.55 9.55 1.78
CA ASP A 120 -9.64 8.67 2.29
C ASP A 120 -9.07 7.63 3.30
N SER A 121 -9.61 6.41 3.37
CA SER A 121 -9.51 5.50 4.50
C SER A 121 -8.45 4.41 4.36
N VAL A 122 -7.74 4.14 5.46
CA VAL A 122 -6.65 3.16 5.51
C VAL A 122 -6.94 2.06 6.52
N ARG A 123 -6.68 0.81 6.11
CA ARG A 123 -6.54 -0.33 7.03
C ARG A 123 -5.17 -1.00 6.87
N ILE A 124 -4.41 -1.06 7.96
CA ILE A 124 -3.09 -1.71 8.00
C ILE A 124 -3.10 -2.85 9.02
N THR A 125 -2.45 -3.93 8.63
CA THR A 125 -1.91 -4.94 9.56
C THR A 125 -0.40 -4.98 9.33
N ALA A 126 0.36 -4.68 10.38
CA ALA A 126 1.80 -4.53 10.39
C ALA A 126 2.41 -5.45 11.45
N HIS A 127 3.66 -5.85 11.25
CA HIS A 127 4.45 -6.65 12.20
C HIS A 127 5.94 -6.42 11.93
N ASP A 128 6.72 -6.03 12.96
CA ASP A 128 8.13 -5.67 12.85
C ASP A 128 8.40 -4.51 11.85
N ASP A 129 7.46 -3.58 11.73
CA ASP A 129 7.41 -2.53 10.72
C ASP A 129 7.67 -1.13 11.28
N SER A 130 8.08 -0.23 10.37
CA SER A 130 8.03 1.21 10.58
C SER A 130 6.92 1.84 9.75
N VAL A 131 5.83 2.23 10.40
CA VAL A 131 4.62 2.74 9.74
C VAL A 131 4.52 4.26 9.88
N ARG A 132 4.48 4.98 8.75
CA ARG A 132 4.23 6.44 8.69
C ARG A 132 3.06 6.78 7.80
N ILE A 133 2.06 7.44 8.38
CA ILE A 133 0.82 7.81 7.69
C ILE A 133 0.62 9.32 7.74
N THR A 134 0.21 9.89 6.61
CA THR A 134 -0.26 11.28 6.52
C THR A 134 -1.54 11.31 5.67
N MET A 135 -2.67 11.67 6.26
CA MET A 135 -3.98 11.63 5.57
C MET A 135 -5.06 12.44 6.26
N ASP A 136 -6.23 12.59 5.65
CA ASP A 136 -7.27 13.49 6.15
C ASP A 136 -8.46 12.75 6.80
N ASP A 137 -8.91 11.61 6.24
CA ASP A 137 -10.05 10.81 6.74
C ASP A 137 -9.61 9.77 7.82
N SER A 138 -9.89 8.48 7.67
CA SER A 138 -9.89 7.53 8.79
C SER A 138 -8.83 6.42 8.70
N VAL A 139 -8.19 6.13 9.83
CA VAL A 139 -7.14 5.10 9.93
C VAL A 139 -7.55 3.99 10.89
N ARG A 140 -7.38 2.74 10.46
CA ARG A 140 -7.39 1.56 11.33
C ARG A 140 -6.08 0.78 11.22
N ILE A 141 -5.37 0.62 12.34
CA ILE A 141 -4.12 -0.15 12.41
C ILE A 141 -4.25 -1.29 13.42
N THR A 142 -3.70 -2.44 13.05
CA THR A 142 -3.30 -3.50 13.98
C THR A 142 -1.80 -3.66 13.81
N ALA A 143 -1.05 -3.43 14.89
CA ALA A 143 0.40 -3.37 14.94
C ALA A 143 0.93 -4.33 16.02
N HIS A 144 2.15 -4.82 15.83
CA HIS A 144 2.88 -5.67 16.76
C HIS A 144 4.39 -5.50 16.54
N ASP A 145 5.15 -5.17 17.58
CA ASP A 145 6.59 -4.87 17.52
C ASP A 145 6.95 -3.72 16.54
N ASP A 146 6.05 -2.77 16.36
CA ASP A 146 6.09 -1.71 15.35
C ASP A 146 6.45 -0.32 15.91
N SER A 147 6.93 0.53 15.00
CA SER A 147 7.00 1.98 15.21
C SER A 147 5.97 2.70 14.34
N VAL A 148 4.90 3.22 14.96
CA VAL A 148 3.77 3.84 14.27
C VAL A 148 3.77 5.36 14.46
N ARG A 149 3.80 6.11 13.35
CA ARG A 149 3.64 7.57 13.33
C ARG A 149 2.50 8.00 12.41
N ILE A 150 1.51 8.69 12.98
CA ILE A 150 0.33 9.17 12.25
C ILE A 150 0.24 10.69 12.36
N THR A 151 -0.10 11.33 11.24
CA THR A 151 -0.48 12.74 11.18
C THR A 151 -1.74 12.86 10.34
N MET A 152 -2.86 13.27 10.94
CA MET A 152 -4.14 13.30 10.23
C MET A 152 -5.20 14.17 10.88
N ASP A 153 -6.30 14.46 10.18
CA ASP A 153 -7.31 15.40 10.67
C ASP A 153 -8.51 14.72 11.33
N ASP A 154 -9.02 13.60 10.80
CA ASP A 154 -10.23 12.92 11.31
C ASP A 154 -9.93 11.79 12.33
N SER A 155 -10.29 10.53 12.05
CA SER A 155 -10.44 9.49 13.08
C SER A 155 -9.39 8.36 13.06
N VAL A 156 -8.80 8.06 14.22
CA VAL A 156 -7.79 7.00 14.39
C VAL A 156 -8.30 5.88 15.28
N ARG A 157 -8.16 4.62 14.81
CA ARG A 157 -8.28 3.42 15.64
C ARG A 157 -7.04 2.54 15.56
N ILE A 158 -6.38 2.30 16.69
CA ILE A 158 -5.18 1.44 16.77
C ILE A 158 -5.41 0.32 17.78
N THR A 159 -4.96 -0.88 17.41
CA THR A 159 -4.67 -1.97 18.34
C THR A 159 -3.19 -2.27 18.23
N ALA A 160 -2.47 -2.12 19.33
CA ALA A 160 -1.02 -2.15 19.41
C ALA A 160 -0.56 -3.15 20.49
N HIS A 161 0.63 -3.73 20.30
CA HIS A 161 1.28 -4.64 21.23
C HIS A 161 2.82 -4.54 21.08
N ASP A 162 3.54 -4.21 22.16
CA ASP A 162 4.99 -3.98 22.16
C ASP A 162 5.46 -2.87 21.19
N ASP A 163 4.60 -1.88 20.93
CA ASP A 163 4.75 -0.83 19.93
C ASP A 163 5.20 0.52 20.51
N SER A 164 5.74 1.34 19.62
CA SER A 164 5.91 2.79 19.82
C SER A 164 4.96 3.59 18.93
N VAL A 165 3.94 4.22 19.53
CA VAL A 165 2.88 4.92 18.79
C VAL A 165 2.95 6.44 19.03
N ARG A 166 3.09 7.21 17.94
CA ARG A 166 3.00 8.68 17.96
C ARG A 166 1.92 9.19 17.01
N ILE A 167 0.96 9.93 17.55
CA ILE A 167 -0.17 10.48 16.78
C ILE A 167 -0.18 12.00 16.91
N THR A 168 -0.42 12.68 15.78
CA THR A 168 -0.72 14.11 15.74
C THR A 168 -2.01 14.30 14.95
N MET A 169 -3.07 14.83 15.57
CA MET A 169 -4.36 14.93 14.88
C MET A 169 -5.37 15.94 15.42
N ASP A 170 -6.46 16.15 14.70
CA ASP A 170 -7.44 17.20 15.03
C ASP A 170 -8.78 16.68 15.59
N ASP A 171 -9.23 15.45 15.32
CA ASP A 171 -10.52 14.91 15.81
C ASP A 171 -10.39 13.76 16.82
N SER A 172 -10.80 12.52 16.49
CA SER A 172 -11.04 11.44 17.47
C SER A 172 -10.03 10.27 17.47
N VAL A 173 -9.56 9.85 18.66
CA VAL A 173 -8.64 8.71 18.83
C VAL A 173 -9.23 7.59 19.66
N ARG A 174 -9.08 6.35 19.19
CA ARG A 174 -9.23 5.14 19.99
C ARG A 174 -8.01 4.24 19.90
N ILE A 175 -7.35 3.99 21.02
CA ILE A 175 -6.21 3.07 21.10
C ILE A 175 -6.51 1.97 22.11
N THR A 176 -6.20 0.73 21.72
CA THR A 176 -6.03 -0.40 22.62
C THR A 176 -4.56 -0.79 22.56
N ALA A 177 -3.87 -0.61 23.68
CA ALA A 177 -2.43 -0.78 23.81
C ALA A 177 -2.11 -1.89 24.82
N HIS A 178 -1.02 -2.62 24.62
CA HIS A 178 -0.49 -3.60 25.56
C HIS A 178 1.05 -3.52 25.52
N ASP A 179 1.66 -3.14 26.65
CA ASP A 179 3.12 -2.92 26.75
C ASP A 179 3.69 -1.86 25.78
N ASP A 180 2.84 -0.91 25.36
CA ASP A 180 3.21 0.12 24.38
C ASP A 180 3.65 1.45 24.98
N SER A 181 4.43 2.19 24.18
CA SER A 181 4.72 3.61 24.41
C SER A 181 3.84 4.49 23.50
N VAL A 182 2.82 5.15 24.07
CA VAL A 182 1.87 5.98 23.31
C VAL A 182 2.05 7.48 23.59
N ARG A 183 2.21 8.27 22.52
CA ARG A 183 2.21 9.75 22.57
C ARG A 183 1.20 10.33 21.59
N ILE A 184 0.22 11.06 22.11
CA ILE A 184 -0.81 11.76 21.32
C ILE A 184 -0.61 13.27 21.44
N THR A 185 -0.77 13.99 20.34
CA THR A 185 -0.87 15.45 20.32
C THR A 185 -2.10 15.80 19.49
N ALA A 186 -3.14 16.34 20.10
CA ALA A 186 -4.36 16.62 19.38
C ALA A 186 -5.06 17.90 19.81
N ARG A 187 -5.88 18.45 18.90
CA ARG A 187 -6.53 19.77 19.07
C ARG A 187 -7.92 19.71 19.71
N LYS A 188 -8.59 18.56 19.68
CA LYS A 188 -9.98 18.40 20.11
C LYS A 188 -10.12 17.14 20.98
N ASP A 189 -11.09 17.13 21.90
CA ASP A 189 -11.00 16.35 23.15
C ASP A 189 -11.60 14.92 23.15
N ASP A 190 -11.93 14.32 22.00
CA ASP A 190 -12.52 12.97 21.96
C ASP A 190 -11.46 11.86 21.92
N PHE A 191 -10.91 11.53 23.10
CA PHE A 191 -9.88 10.50 23.27
C PHE A 191 -10.34 9.30 24.10
N SER A 192 -10.05 8.10 23.61
CA SER A 192 -10.16 6.86 24.38
C SER A 192 -8.88 6.03 24.28
N LEU A 193 -8.26 5.77 25.43
CA LEU A 193 -7.11 4.88 25.55
C LEU A 193 -7.49 3.75 26.51
N ALA A 194 -7.44 2.52 26.01
CA ALA A 194 -7.45 1.31 26.81
C ALA A 194 -6.02 0.75 26.81
N ALA A 195 -5.43 0.59 27.99
CA ALA A 195 -4.12 0.00 28.22
C ALA A 195 -4.28 -1.22 29.13
#